data_AF-A0A921ZPL8-F1
#
_entry.id   AF-A0A921ZPL8-F1
#
_cell.length_a   1.000
_cell.length_b   1.000
_cell.length_c   1.000
_cell.angle_alpha   90.00
_cell.angle_beta   90.00
_cell.angle_gamma   90.00
#
_symmetry.space_group_name_H-M   'P 1'
#
loop_
_entity.id
_entity.type
_entity.pdbx_description
1 polymer ?
#
loop_
_entity_poly.entity_id
_entity_poly.type
_entity_poly.pdbx_seq_one_letter_code
_entity_poly.pdbx_strand_id
1 'polypeptide(L)'
;MVLSGGGAMSALVAGLRRAGSAHSLAAPRTCASSRSLPPSPSHTPRKQSLEAAGNPFGGCGATWLQKGGVSAMLAPALRSALPPDALLAAARDSAPELAAKLSAQQIHEMLLAVREELSAEDASAAGDAGGEGRAYALTALMLHCCAAAQLAQQRTEPTPT
;
A
#
# COMPACT_ATOMS: atom_id res chain seq x y z
N MET A 1 -32.92 40.82 -26.58
CA MET A 1 -33.32 39.44 -26.95
C MET A 1 -32.69 38.53 -25.90
N VAL A 2 -33.36 37.98 -24.87
CA VAL A 2 -34.57 37.11 -24.82
C VAL A 2 -34.49 36.02 -25.89
N LEU A 3 -34.53 34.70 -25.70
CA LEU A 3 -35.11 33.72 -24.75
C LEU A 3 -34.16 32.48 -24.72
N SER A 4 -33.97 31.73 -23.63
CA SER A 4 -34.82 30.67 -23.05
C SER A 4 -34.85 29.32 -23.81
N GLY A 5 -34.81 28.21 -23.05
CA GLY A 5 -35.22 26.86 -23.43
C GLY A 5 -34.07 25.84 -23.37
N GLY A 6 -33.94 24.91 -22.41
CA GLY A 6 -34.93 24.34 -21.51
C GLY A 6 -35.66 23.16 -22.15
N GLY A 7 -35.30 21.92 -21.76
CA GLY A 7 -36.28 20.81 -21.74
C GLY A 7 -35.88 19.47 -22.38
N ALA A 8 -36.39 18.41 -21.74
CA ALA A 8 -36.51 17.00 -22.13
C ALA A 8 -35.22 16.15 -22.06
N MET A 9 -34.98 15.33 -21.04
CA MET A 9 -35.73 14.14 -20.56
C MET A 9 -36.08 13.11 -21.66
N SER A 10 -35.28 12.05 -21.63
CA SER A 10 -35.69 10.64 -21.68
C SER A 10 -36.09 9.98 -23.00
N ALA A 11 -35.57 8.74 -23.11
CA ALA A 11 -36.13 7.59 -23.83
C ALA A 11 -35.84 7.59 -25.35
N LEU A 12 -35.60 6.48 -26.05
CA LEU A 12 -36.16 5.12 -26.01
C LEU A 12 -35.14 4.18 -26.71
N VAL A 13 -34.89 2.98 -26.18
CA VAL A 13 -35.31 1.71 -26.83
C VAL A 13 -35.31 1.75 -28.37
N ALA A 14 -34.44 0.98 -29.03
CA ALA A 14 -34.84 0.06 -30.12
C ALA A 14 -33.65 -0.58 -30.87
N GLY A 15 -33.64 -1.92 -30.89
CA GLY A 15 -33.28 -2.75 -32.05
C GLY A 15 -31.78 -2.95 -32.34
N LEU A 16 -31.17 -4.11 -32.11
CA LEU A 16 -31.47 -5.45 -32.62
C LEU A 16 -31.56 -5.54 -34.17
N ARG A 17 -30.47 -5.99 -34.81
CA ARG A 17 -30.37 -6.99 -35.90
C ARG A 17 -28.91 -7.06 -36.41
N ARG A 18 -28.18 -8.16 -36.17
CA ARG A 18 -28.07 -9.43 -36.95
C ARG A 18 -27.28 -9.31 -38.26
N ALA A 19 -26.13 -9.99 -38.34
CA ALA A 19 -25.70 -10.76 -39.52
C ALA A 19 -24.51 -11.68 -39.14
N GLY A 20 -24.74 -12.99 -39.07
CA GLY A 20 -23.99 -14.00 -39.85
C GLY A 20 -22.95 -14.68 -38.95
N SER A 21 -22.72 -15.98 -38.91
CA SER A 21 -22.97 -17.08 -39.83
C SER A 21 -22.83 -18.36 -38.98
N ALA A 22 -23.83 -19.24 -38.92
CA ALA A 22 -23.82 -20.53 -39.62
C ALA A 22 -22.99 -21.66 -38.96
N HIS A 23 -23.73 -22.66 -38.42
CA HIS A 23 -23.44 -24.11 -38.45
C HIS A 23 -22.33 -24.65 -37.52
N SER A 24 -22.49 -25.73 -36.74
CA SER A 24 -23.35 -26.92 -36.88
C SER A 24 -23.77 -27.51 -35.53
N LEU A 25 -24.96 -28.09 -35.53
CA LEU A 25 -25.54 -28.92 -34.48
C LEU A 25 -24.84 -30.28 -34.42
N ALA A 26 -24.36 -30.67 -33.24
CA ALA A 26 -24.22 -32.07 -32.86
C ALA A 26 -24.56 -32.23 -31.37
N ALA A 27 -25.60 -33.01 -31.10
CA ALA A 27 -25.95 -33.62 -29.81
C ALA A 27 -26.49 -35.03 -30.13
N PRO A 28 -26.66 -35.99 -29.21
CA PRO A 28 -26.29 -36.09 -27.78
C PRO A 28 -25.68 -37.48 -27.42
N ARG A 29 -25.61 -37.81 -26.11
CA ARG A 29 -25.49 -39.15 -25.42
C ARG A 29 -24.12 -39.40 -24.76
N THR A 30 -23.95 -39.94 -23.54
CA THR A 30 -24.82 -40.43 -22.45
C THR A 30 -23.96 -40.53 -21.16
N CYS A 31 -24.65 -40.50 -20.02
CA CYS A 31 -24.27 -40.76 -18.61
C CYS A 31 -23.00 -41.58 -18.30
N ALA A 32 -22.21 -41.12 -17.32
CA ALA A 32 -21.65 -41.96 -16.23
C ALA A 32 -21.02 -41.12 -15.09
N SER A 33 -21.68 -41.18 -13.93
CA SER A 33 -21.19 -41.20 -12.54
C SER A 33 -19.85 -40.54 -12.11
N SER A 34 -19.99 -39.68 -11.09
CA SER A 34 -19.19 -39.57 -9.87
C SER A 34 -17.66 -39.46 -9.97
N ARG A 35 -17.16 -38.26 -9.65
CA ARG A 35 -16.39 -37.96 -8.42
C ARG A 35 -15.73 -36.59 -8.56
N SER A 36 -16.01 -35.71 -7.60
CA SER A 36 -15.20 -34.56 -7.19
C SER A 36 -14.51 -33.77 -8.30
N LEU A 37 -15.16 -32.72 -8.80
CA LEU A 37 -14.40 -31.54 -9.14
C LEU A 37 -14.13 -30.81 -7.82
N PRO A 38 -12.86 -30.47 -7.48
CA PRO A 38 -12.63 -29.55 -6.38
C PRO A 38 -13.45 -28.27 -6.67
N PRO A 39 -13.96 -27.54 -5.66
CA PRO A 39 -14.34 -26.17 -5.94
C PRO A 39 -13.06 -25.52 -6.46
N SER A 40 -12.97 -25.31 -7.77
CA SER A 40 -11.93 -24.44 -8.31
C SER A 40 -12.13 -23.15 -7.54
N PRO A 41 -11.16 -22.70 -6.70
CA PRO A 41 -11.23 -21.34 -6.22
C PRO A 41 -11.30 -20.54 -7.51
N SER A 42 -12.44 -19.88 -7.71
CA SER A 42 -12.62 -18.91 -8.77
C SER A 42 -11.73 -17.73 -8.38
N HIS A 43 -10.42 -17.97 -8.46
CA HIS A 43 -9.39 -16.99 -8.44
C HIS A 43 -9.51 -16.35 -9.81
N THR A 44 -10.54 -15.53 -9.95
CA THR A 44 -10.33 -14.28 -10.67
C THR A 44 -8.98 -13.78 -10.15
N PRO A 45 -7.96 -13.59 -10.99
CA PRO A 45 -6.88 -12.69 -10.65
C PRO A 45 -7.61 -11.37 -10.51
N ARG A 46 -8.11 -11.11 -9.30
CA ARG A 46 -8.74 -9.86 -8.90
C ARG A 46 -7.71 -8.87 -9.34
N LYS A 47 -8.03 -8.10 -10.38
CA LYS A 47 -7.16 -7.13 -11.02
C LYS A 47 -6.28 -6.55 -9.92
N GLN A 48 -5.04 -7.03 -9.84
CA GLN A 48 -4.05 -6.48 -8.94
C GLN A 48 -3.65 -5.22 -9.69
N SER A 49 -4.57 -4.26 -9.69
CA SER A 49 -4.30 -2.94 -10.21
C SER A 49 -3.04 -2.54 -9.48
N LEU A 50 -2.04 -2.13 -10.25
CA LEU A 50 -0.82 -1.51 -9.78
C LEU A 50 -1.15 -0.13 -9.15
N GLU A 51 -2.27 -0.03 -8.44
CA GLU A 51 -2.91 1.12 -7.82
C GLU A 51 -3.27 0.64 -6.40
N ALA A 52 -2.47 0.85 -5.36
CA ALA A 52 -1.42 1.81 -5.16
C ALA A 52 -0.19 1.08 -4.62
N ALA A 53 0.97 1.25 -5.25
CA ALA A 53 2.19 1.32 -4.45
C ALA A 53 2.10 2.63 -3.64
N GLY A 54 1.22 2.64 -2.63
CA GLY A 54 1.10 3.73 -1.69
C GLY A 54 2.44 3.93 -1.00
N ASN A 55 2.56 5.05 -0.29
CA ASN A 55 3.75 5.37 0.48
C ASN A 55 4.24 4.14 1.27
N PRO A 56 5.50 3.65 1.08
CA PRO A 56 5.98 2.42 1.70
C PRO A 56 5.96 2.47 3.23
N PHE A 57 5.87 3.68 3.81
CA PHE A 57 5.81 3.91 5.26
C PHE A 57 4.38 4.10 5.81
N GLY A 58 3.34 4.16 4.97
CA GLY A 58 1.96 4.38 5.42
C GLY A 58 1.42 3.27 6.35
N GLY A 59 2.01 2.07 6.26
CA GLY A 59 1.69 0.93 7.12
C GLY A 59 2.48 0.84 8.43
N CYS A 60 3.53 1.65 8.62
CA CYS A 60 4.49 1.48 9.72
C CYS A 60 3.84 1.47 11.10
N GLY A 61 2.95 2.43 11.38
CA GLY A 61 2.25 2.49 12.66
C GLY A 61 1.37 1.26 12.93
N ALA A 62 0.71 0.73 11.90
CA ALA A 62 -0.11 -0.48 12.04
C ALA A 62 0.77 -1.72 12.28
N THR A 63 1.88 -1.84 11.55
CA THR A 63 2.85 -2.92 11.75
C THR A 63 3.45 -2.88 13.15
N TRP A 64 3.82 -1.70 13.65
CA TRP A 64 4.32 -1.51 15.02
C TRP A 64 3.30 -1.95 16.08
N LEU A 65 2.03 -1.55 15.94
CA LEU A 65 0.96 -1.94 16.87
C LEU A 65 0.68 -3.45 16.86
N GLN A 66 0.88 -4.10 15.71
CA GLN A 66 0.81 -5.56 15.57
C GLN A 66 2.06 -6.27 16.12
N LYS A 67 3.00 -5.55 16.75
CA LYS A 67 4.31 -6.04 17.18
C LYS A 67 5.13 -6.62 16.03
N GLY A 68 4.89 -6.15 14.81
CA GLY A 68 5.78 -6.38 13.67
C GLY A 68 7.05 -5.56 13.87
N GLY A 69 8.18 -6.23 14.04
CA GLY A 69 9.47 -5.56 14.25
C GLY A 69 9.90 -4.67 13.09
N VAL A 70 11.02 -3.98 13.26
CA VAL A 70 11.58 -3.04 12.26
C VAL A 70 11.75 -3.67 10.89
N SER A 71 12.21 -4.92 10.82
CA SER A 71 12.32 -5.67 9.56
C SER A 71 10.99 -5.77 8.78
N ALA A 72 9.87 -6.00 9.48
CA ALA A 72 8.55 -6.04 8.84
C ALA A 72 8.11 -4.66 8.33
N MET A 73 8.49 -3.58 9.03
CA MET A 73 8.25 -2.20 8.59
C MET A 73 9.09 -1.81 7.37
N LEU A 74 10.26 -2.41 7.20
CA LEU A 74 11.15 -2.16 6.07
C LEU A 74 10.78 -2.97 4.82
N ALA A 75 10.08 -4.10 4.97
CA ALA A 75 9.73 -4.96 3.85
C ALA A 75 9.01 -4.25 2.68
N PRO A 76 8.11 -3.27 2.90
CA PRO A 76 7.56 -2.46 1.80
C PRO A 76 8.58 -1.54 1.14
N ALA A 77 9.46 -0.91 1.92
CA ALA A 77 10.51 -0.02 1.41
C ALA A 77 11.57 -0.78 0.60
N LEU A 78 11.98 -1.96 1.08
CA LEU A 78 12.92 -2.84 0.38
C LEU A 78 12.35 -3.44 -0.92
N ARG A 79 11.03 -3.67 -0.96
CA ARG A 79 10.34 -4.07 -2.20
C ARG A 79 10.03 -2.90 -3.12
N SER A 80 10.10 -1.67 -2.61
CA SER A 80 9.90 -0.49 -3.42
C SER A 80 11.14 -0.28 -4.30
N ALA A 81 10.94 -0.14 -5.61
CA ALA A 81 12.00 0.23 -6.53
C ALA A 81 12.25 1.76 -6.51
N LEU A 82 11.97 2.43 -5.39
CA LEU A 82 12.08 3.87 -5.28
C LEU A 82 13.56 4.27 -5.11
N PRO A 83 14.01 5.35 -5.78
CA PRO A 83 15.32 5.90 -5.50
C PRO A 83 15.38 6.45 -4.06
N PRO A 84 16.57 6.54 -3.44
CA PRO A 84 16.73 6.96 -2.05
C PRO A 84 16.05 8.29 -1.72
N ASP A 85 16.15 9.29 -2.60
CA ASP A 85 15.53 10.60 -2.40
C ASP A 85 14.00 10.54 -2.34
N ALA A 86 13.38 9.74 -3.22
CA ALA A 86 11.93 9.55 -3.23
C ALA A 86 11.46 8.76 -2.01
N LEU A 87 12.30 7.84 -1.52
CA LEU A 87 12.03 7.04 -0.33
C LEU A 87 12.09 7.92 0.94
N LEU A 88 13.06 8.84 1.03
CA LEU A 88 13.11 9.85 2.08
C LEU A 88 11.93 10.84 2.03
N ALA A 89 11.55 11.30 0.83
CA ALA A 89 10.37 12.14 0.65
C ALA A 89 9.10 11.43 1.13
N ALA A 90 8.90 10.18 0.71
CA ALA A 90 7.79 9.35 1.15
C ALA A 90 7.78 9.16 2.68
N ALA A 91 8.92 8.88 3.29
CA ALA A 91 9.03 8.82 4.75
C ALA A 91 8.53 10.11 5.43
N ARG A 92 8.88 11.29 4.90
CA ARG A 92 8.44 12.57 5.47
C ARG A 92 6.94 12.81 5.26
N ASP A 93 6.43 12.56 4.07
CA ASP A 93 5.04 12.84 3.72
C ASP A 93 4.03 11.99 4.52
N SER A 94 4.46 10.80 4.97
CA SER A 94 3.63 9.89 5.78
C SER A 94 3.79 10.09 7.29
N ALA A 95 4.78 10.86 7.75
CA ALA A 95 5.00 11.14 9.17
C ALA A 95 3.77 11.68 9.94
N PRO A 96 2.94 12.60 9.40
CA PRO A 96 1.74 13.07 10.11
C PRO A 96 0.71 11.97 10.36
N GLU A 97 0.62 10.98 9.47
CA GLU A 97 -0.29 9.84 9.64
C GLU A 97 0.18 8.94 10.80
N LEU A 98 1.49 8.74 10.93
CA LEU A 98 2.08 8.01 12.05
C LEU A 98 1.83 8.74 13.38
N ALA A 99 2.05 10.06 13.41
CA ALA A 99 1.81 10.90 14.59
C ALA A 99 0.32 10.99 14.98
N ALA A 100 -0.60 10.71 14.05
CA ALA A 100 -2.02 10.62 14.34
C ALA A 100 -2.43 9.25 14.93
N LYS A 101 -1.69 8.18 14.62
CA LYS A 101 -2.01 6.81 15.03
C LYS A 101 -1.33 6.38 16.33
N LEU A 102 -0.14 6.89 16.61
CA LEU A 102 0.69 6.49 17.75
C LEU A 102 0.84 7.62 18.77
N SER A 103 1.00 7.26 20.04
CA SER A 103 1.38 8.23 21.09
C SER A 103 2.85 8.61 20.98
N ALA A 104 3.24 9.76 21.55
CA ALA A 104 4.64 10.19 21.61
C ALA A 104 5.56 9.12 22.23
N GLN A 105 5.08 8.43 23.27
CA GLN A 105 5.80 7.32 23.88
C GLN A 105 5.99 6.15 22.91
N GLN A 106 4.95 5.74 22.18
CA GLN A 106 5.06 4.65 21.20
C GLN A 106 6.00 4.99 20.04
N ILE A 107 5.99 6.25 19.58
CA ILE A 107 6.92 6.72 18.54
C ILE A 107 8.36 6.71 19.08
N HIS A 108 8.57 7.08 20.33
CA HIS A 108 9.88 7.02 20.97
C HIS A 108 10.40 5.58 21.07
N GLU A 109 9.60 4.64 21.55
CA GLU A 109 9.97 3.21 21.59
C GLU A 109 10.35 2.68 20.19
N MET A 110 9.59 3.10 19.17
CA MET A 110 9.89 2.74 17.78
C MET A 110 11.21 3.35 17.30
N LEU A 111 11.51 4.60 17.66
CA LEU A 111 12.81 5.24 17.38
C LEU A 111 13.97 4.47 18.03
N LEU A 112 13.81 3.99 19.27
CA LEU A 112 14.83 3.20 19.95
C LEU A 112 15.11 1.90 19.17
N ALA A 113 14.07 1.18 18.78
CA ALA A 113 14.19 -0.07 18.03
C ALA A 113 14.84 0.15 16.64
N VAL A 114 14.47 1.22 15.93
CA VAL A 114 15.07 1.54 14.63
C VAL A 114 16.55 1.90 14.77
N ARG A 115 16.94 2.62 15.83
CA ARG A 115 18.35 2.94 16.10
C ARG A 115 19.19 1.71 16.42
N GLU A 116 18.63 0.76 17.17
CA GLU A 116 19.30 -0.52 17.47
C GLU A 116 19.59 -1.30 16.18
N GLU A 117 18.60 -1.40 15.30
CA GLU A 117 18.76 -2.07 14.00
C GLU A 117 19.73 -1.35 13.06
N LEU A 118 19.73 -0.02 13.05
CA LEU A 118 20.75 0.78 12.34
C LEU A 118 22.15 0.50 12.86
N SER A 119 22.32 0.43 14.18
CA SER A 119 23.62 0.14 14.78
C SER A 119 24.09 -1.29 14.49
N ALA A 120 23.17 -2.25 14.42
CA ALA A 120 23.47 -3.63 14.05
C ALA A 120 23.86 -3.74 12.56
N GLU A 121 23.20 -2.98 11.69
CA GLU A 121 23.56 -2.90 10.26
C GLU A 121 24.92 -2.25 10.03
N ASP A 122 25.21 -1.13 10.71
CA ASP A 122 26.50 -0.43 10.56
C ASP A 122 27.67 -1.33 10.99
N ALA A 123 27.49 -2.11 12.08
CA ALA A 123 28.45 -3.11 12.51
C ALA A 123 28.63 -4.27 11.51
N SER A 124 27.61 -4.56 10.69
CA SER A 124 27.57 -5.67 9.74
C SER A 124 27.96 -5.26 8.30
N ALA A 125 27.92 -3.97 7.98
CA ALA A 125 28.15 -3.40 6.65
C ALA A 125 29.59 -3.55 6.13
N ALA A 126 30.52 -4.05 6.95
CA ALA A 126 31.93 -4.19 6.61
C ALA A 126 32.25 -5.22 5.50
N GLY A 127 31.27 -5.89 4.88
CA GLY A 127 31.57 -6.97 3.92
C GLY A 127 30.57 -7.27 2.80
N ASP A 128 29.38 -6.65 2.72
CA ASP A 128 28.36 -7.06 1.75
C ASP A 128 27.69 -5.88 1.01
N ALA A 129 27.86 -5.85 -0.32
CA ALA A 129 27.26 -4.84 -1.19
C ALA A 129 25.72 -4.92 -1.27
N GLY A 130 25.09 -5.95 -0.71
CA GLY A 130 23.64 -6.10 -0.61
C GLY A 130 23.00 -5.31 0.55
N GLY A 131 23.79 -4.81 1.51
CA GLY A 131 23.30 -4.07 2.68
C GLY A 131 22.90 -2.62 2.41
N GLU A 132 23.33 -2.04 1.29
CA GLU A 132 23.16 -0.61 1.01
C GLU A 132 21.68 -0.20 0.95
N GLY A 133 20.83 -1.01 0.31
CA GLY A 133 19.38 -0.77 0.25
C GLY A 133 18.69 -0.85 1.63
N ARG A 134 19.20 -1.71 2.53
CA ARG A 134 18.68 -1.83 3.90
C ARG A 134 19.08 -0.63 4.74
N ALA A 135 20.33 -0.19 4.64
CA ALA A 135 20.81 1.03 5.31
C ALA A 135 20.00 2.27 4.89
N TYR A 136 19.71 2.42 3.59
CA TYR A 136 18.87 3.52 3.09
C TYR A 136 17.43 3.44 3.60
N ALA A 137 16.82 2.26 3.57
CA ALA A 137 15.46 2.07 4.06
C ALA A 137 15.34 2.35 5.58
N LEU A 138 16.34 1.91 6.37
CA LEU A 138 16.43 2.20 7.79
C LEU A 138 16.61 3.70 8.08
N THR A 139 17.46 4.38 7.32
CA THR A 139 17.67 5.82 7.45
C THR A 139 16.37 6.58 7.18
N ALA A 140 15.62 6.19 6.17
CA ALA A 140 14.33 6.79 5.88
C ALA A 140 13.27 6.47 6.93
N LEU A 141 13.26 5.26 7.48
CA LEU A 141 12.38 4.92 8.60
C LEU A 141 12.71 5.75 9.84
N MET A 142 14.00 5.95 10.15
CA MET A 142 14.43 6.84 11.23
C MET A 142 13.93 8.26 11.02
N LEU A 143 14.08 8.81 9.80
CA LEU A 143 13.56 10.14 9.44
C LEU A 143 12.04 10.23 9.61
N HIS A 144 11.30 9.22 9.15
CA HIS A 144 9.84 9.12 9.30
C HIS A 144 9.43 9.21 10.77
N CYS A 145 10.09 8.40 11.63
CA CYS A 145 9.83 8.38 13.06
C CYS A 145 10.20 9.71 13.74
N CYS A 146 11.33 10.34 13.36
CA CYS A 146 11.76 11.63 13.89
C CYS A 146 10.76 12.74 13.56
N ALA A 147 10.31 12.81 12.30
CA ALA A 147 9.31 13.78 11.88
C ALA A 147 7.98 13.57 12.62
N ALA A 148 7.55 12.32 12.81
CA ALA A 148 6.35 12.01 13.58
C ALA A 148 6.48 12.39 15.07
N ALA A 149 7.65 12.17 15.67
CA ALA A 149 7.92 12.55 17.06
C ALA A 149 7.86 14.07 17.25
N GLN A 150 8.46 14.85 16.33
CA GLN A 150 8.42 16.31 16.36
C GLN A 150 6.96 16.82 16.28
N LEU A 151 6.15 16.25 15.39
CA LEU A 151 4.73 16.60 15.27
C LEU A 151 3.94 16.24 16.53
N ALA A 152 4.24 15.09 17.16
CA ALA A 152 3.60 14.68 18.41
C ALA A 152 3.98 15.61 19.59
N GLN A 153 5.23 16.09 19.63
CA GLN A 153 5.70 17.04 20.63
C GLN A 153 5.08 18.42 20.46
N GLN A 154 4.99 18.94 19.23
CA GLN A 154 4.35 20.23 18.93
C GLN A 154 2.86 20.27 19.32
N ARG A 155 2.17 19.12 19.30
CA ARG A 155 0.79 19.02 19.79
C ARG A 155 0.66 19.10 21.31
N THR A 156 1.75 18.81 22.03
CA THR A 156 1.78 18.74 23.49
C THR A 156 2.24 20.07 24.10
N GLU A 157 3.04 20.87 23.39
CA GLU A 157 3.49 22.17 23.87
C GLU A 157 2.38 23.23 23.68
N PRO A 158 1.74 23.74 24.76
CA PRO A 158 0.81 24.84 24.64
C PRO A 158 1.60 26.10 24.29
N THR A 159 1.22 26.75 23.19
CA THR A 159 1.74 28.07 22.80
C THR A 159 1.78 28.98 24.03
N PRO A 160 2.95 29.49 24.47
CA PRO A 160 3.00 30.45 25.56
C PRO A 160 2.24 31.70 25.10
N THR A 161 1.18 32.02 25.84
CA THR A 161 0.36 33.24 25.66
C THR A 161 0.98 34.40 26.43
#